data_AF-A0A6B2GDJ1-F1
#
_entry.id   AF-A0A6B2GDJ1-F1
#
_cell.length_a   1.000
_cell.length_b   1.000
_cell.length_c   1.000
_cell.angle_alpha   90.00
_cell.angle_beta   90.00
_cell.angle_gamma   90.00
#
_symmetry.space_group_name_H-M   'P 1'
#
loop_
_entity.id
_entity.type
_entity.pdbx_description
1 polymer ?
#
loop_
_entity_poly.entity_id
_entity_poly.type
_entity_poly.pdbx_seq_one_letter_code
_entity_poly.pdbx_strand_id
1 'polypeptide(L)'
;MALNYIATCQGPTSVTASVSGYFVNQTELNLLVAKYHRVEMFKVAEKGLNPIIQFSVYGRVTNMAAFRKKNENQDFLIMLTSCLNISILVYSSSENTFVTLCTGCLKDRLRRCDEGEP
;
A
#
# COMPACT_ATOMS: atom_id res chain seq x y z
N MET A 1 22.64 20.18 25.12
CA MET A 1 22.28 19.39 23.93
C MET A 1 21.34 18.28 24.36
N ALA A 2 20.18 18.14 23.73
CA ALA A 2 19.25 17.06 24.01
C ALA A 2 19.39 15.96 22.95
N LEU A 3 19.50 14.71 23.38
CA LEU A 3 19.49 13.51 22.54
C LEU A 3 18.20 12.75 22.84
N ASN A 4 17.28 12.72 21.89
CA ASN A 4 15.96 12.11 22.06
C ASN A 4 15.85 10.83 21.22
N TYR A 5 15.19 9.83 21.78
CA TYR A 5 14.80 8.61 21.08
C TYR A 5 13.28 8.57 20.96
N ILE A 6 12.77 8.35 19.75
CA ILE A 6 11.34 8.31 19.45
C ILE A 6 11.02 6.91 18.93
N ALA A 7 10.04 6.27 19.57
CA ALA A 7 9.56 4.95 19.20
C ALA A 7 8.04 4.90 19.21
N THR A 8 7.49 4.00 18.38
CA THR A 8 6.05 3.78 18.27
C THR A 8 5.60 2.77 19.31
N CYS A 9 4.80 3.19 20.29
CA CYS A 9 4.22 2.27 21.28
C CYS A 9 3.08 1.41 20.68
N GLN A 10 2.25 1.99 19.82
CA GLN A 10 1.14 1.32 19.17
C GLN A 10 1.06 1.73 17.70
N GLY A 11 0.89 0.75 16.81
CA GLY A 11 0.74 1.01 15.38
C GLY A 11 -0.54 1.79 15.06
N PRO A 12 -0.58 2.53 13.93
CA PRO A 12 -1.77 3.26 13.52
C PRO A 12 -2.96 2.31 13.30
N THR A 13 -4.11 2.68 13.84
CA THR A 13 -5.35 1.88 13.76
C THR A 13 -6.35 2.43 12.76
N SER A 14 -6.29 3.73 12.44
CA SER A 14 -7.19 4.36 11.47
C SER A 14 -6.91 3.87 10.06
N VAL A 15 -7.95 3.41 9.37
CA VAL A 15 -7.88 3.03 7.95
C VAL A 15 -7.95 4.30 7.11
N THR A 16 -6.97 4.50 6.22
CA THR A 16 -6.91 5.65 5.31
C THR A 16 -7.42 5.29 3.91
N ALA A 17 -7.03 4.12 3.42
CA ALA A 17 -7.43 3.63 2.11
C ALA A 17 -7.57 2.10 2.13
N SER A 18 -8.42 1.57 1.26
CA SER A 18 -8.57 0.13 1.07
C SER A 18 -8.80 -0.19 -0.39
N VAL A 19 -8.27 -1.32 -0.84
CA VAL A 19 -8.44 -1.78 -2.22
C VAL A 19 -8.63 -3.29 -2.26
N SER A 20 -9.63 -3.75 -3.00
CA SER A 20 -9.85 -5.16 -3.29
C SER A 20 -9.28 -5.53 -4.66
N GLY A 21 -8.67 -6.69 -4.78
CA GLY A 21 -8.09 -7.18 -6.04
C GLY A 21 -7.56 -8.60 -5.93
N TYR A 22 -6.98 -9.09 -7.00
CA TYR A 22 -6.44 -10.44 -7.14
C TYR A 22 -4.91 -10.37 -7.17
N PHE A 23 -4.29 -10.19 -5.99
CA PHE A 23 -2.85 -9.93 -5.87
C PHE A 23 -2.01 -11.21 -5.79
N VAL A 24 -2.55 -12.27 -5.18
CA VAL A 24 -1.84 -13.55 -5.05
C VAL A 24 -2.00 -14.40 -6.31
N ASN A 25 -3.24 -14.53 -6.80
CA ASN A 25 -3.63 -15.34 -7.96
C ASN A 25 -4.91 -14.76 -8.58
N GLN A 26 -5.24 -15.13 -9.83
CA GLN A 26 -6.47 -14.68 -10.52
C GLN A 26 -7.79 -15.09 -9.83
N THR A 27 -7.75 -16.10 -8.96
CA THR A 27 -8.95 -16.71 -8.38
C THR A 27 -9.22 -16.25 -6.95
N GLU A 28 -8.17 -15.84 -6.23
CA GLU A 28 -8.27 -15.51 -4.82
C GLU A 28 -8.50 -14.01 -4.63
N LEU A 29 -9.66 -13.64 -4.10
CA LEU A 29 -9.94 -12.25 -3.77
C LEU A 29 -9.16 -11.83 -2.53
N ASN A 30 -8.40 -10.75 -2.66
CA ASN A 30 -7.63 -10.15 -1.59
C ASN A 30 -8.14 -8.74 -1.28
N LEU A 31 -7.99 -8.35 -0.03
CA LEU A 31 -8.28 -7.01 0.47
C LEU A 31 -7.01 -6.42 1.06
N LEU A 32 -6.53 -5.31 0.50
CA LEU A 32 -5.49 -4.50 1.11
C LEU A 32 -6.10 -3.33 1.88
N VAL A 33 -5.56 -3.09 3.06
CA VAL A 33 -5.97 -2.03 3.97
C VAL A 33 -4.73 -1.23 4.35
N ALA A 34 -4.71 0.05 4.01
CA ALA A 34 -3.71 0.99 4.48
C ALA A 34 -4.18 1.67 5.77
N LYS A 35 -3.31 1.62 6.77
CA LYS A 35 -3.43 2.33 8.04
C LYS A 35 -2.24 3.27 8.17
N TYR A 36 -2.39 4.47 7.63
CA TYR A 36 -1.35 5.50 7.58
C TYR A 36 -0.08 5.03 6.84
N HIS A 37 0.90 4.44 7.52
CA HIS A 37 2.15 3.92 6.93
C HIS A 37 2.19 2.39 6.84
N ARG A 38 1.26 1.69 7.50
CA ARG A 38 1.19 0.23 7.52
C ARG A 38 0.17 -0.24 6.50
N VAL A 39 0.53 -1.23 5.69
CA VAL A 39 -0.38 -1.86 4.72
C VAL A 39 -0.52 -3.33 5.10
N GLU A 40 -1.76 -3.80 5.19
CA GLU A 40 -2.11 -5.17 5.55
C GLU A 40 -2.89 -5.79 4.39
N MET A 41 -2.52 -7.01 4.00
CA MET A 41 -3.23 -7.78 2.98
C MET A 41 -3.95 -8.97 3.62
N PHE A 42 -5.23 -9.12 3.29
CA PHE A 42 -6.10 -10.19 3.74
C PHE A 42 -6.58 -11.03 2.56
N LYS A 43 -6.74 -12.34 2.77
CA LYS A 43 -7.52 -13.22 1.91
C LYS A 43 -8.98 -13.16 2.33
N VAL A 44 -9.87 -12.94 1.37
CA VAL A 44 -11.31 -13.02 1.62
C VAL A 44 -11.72 -14.49 1.56
N ALA A 45 -12.21 -15.02 2.67
CA ALA A 45 -12.74 -16.38 2.79
C ALA A 45 -14.21 -16.33 3.23
N GLU A 46 -14.95 -17.42 3.04
CA GLU A 46 -16.37 -17.50 3.42
C GLU A 46 -16.61 -17.20 4.91
N LYS A 47 -15.67 -17.58 5.77
CA LYS A 47 -15.74 -17.36 7.22
C LYS A 47 -15.24 -15.99 7.67
N GLY A 48 -14.68 -15.17 6.77
CA GLY A 48 -14.15 -13.85 7.10
C GLY A 48 -12.82 -13.52 6.40
N LEU A 49 -12.03 -12.65 7.03
CA LEU A 49 -10.76 -12.14 6.49
C LEU A 49 -9.57 -12.84 7.16
N ASN A 50 -8.76 -13.51 6.36
CA ASN A 50 -7.54 -14.16 6.85
C ASN A 50 -6.32 -13.29 6.53
N PRO A 51 -5.55 -12.82 7.52
CA PRO A 51 -4.35 -12.02 7.27
C PRO A 51 -3.29 -12.86 6.54
N ILE A 52 -2.71 -12.33 5.46
CA ILE A 52 -1.61 -12.97 4.72
C ILE A 52 -0.28 -12.33 5.13
N ILE A 53 -0.16 -11.02 4.90
CA ILE A 53 1.09 -10.27 5.08
C ILE A 53 0.76 -8.84 5.52
N GLN A 54 1.70 -8.25 6.25
CA GLN A 54 1.73 -6.83 6.55
C GLN A 54 3.11 -6.26 6.26
N PHE A 55 3.16 -5.04 5.75
CA PHE A 55 4.40 -4.31 5.53
C PHE A 55 4.22 -2.83 5.86
N SER A 56 5.33 -2.10 5.97
CA SER A 56 5.32 -0.67 6.25
C SER A 56 5.96 0.09 5.10
N VAL A 57 5.45 1.29 4.85
CA VAL A 57 5.91 2.21 3.81
C VAL A 57 6.55 3.42 4.48
N TYR A 58 7.64 3.93 3.90
CA TYR A 58 8.24 5.18 4.33
C TYR A 58 7.43 6.37 3.83
N GLY A 59 6.38 6.71 4.57
CA GLY A 59 5.47 7.82 4.28
C GLY A 59 4.03 7.50 4.65
N ARG A 60 3.16 8.51 4.61
CA ARG A 60 1.71 8.32 4.75
C ARG A 60 1.15 7.91 3.39
N VAL A 61 0.49 6.77 3.31
CA VAL A 61 -0.25 6.32 2.13
C VAL A 61 -1.52 7.18 2.02
N THR A 62 -1.62 7.92 0.91
CA THR A 62 -2.80 8.74 0.60
C THR A 62 -3.75 7.98 -0.30
N ASN A 63 -3.26 7.55 -1.47
CA ASN A 63 -4.05 6.82 -2.45
C ASN A 63 -3.46 5.44 -2.74
N MET A 64 -4.36 4.47 -2.96
CA MET A 64 -4.02 3.13 -3.43
C MET A 64 -5.01 2.71 -4.51
N ALA A 65 -4.52 2.02 -5.53
CA ALA A 65 -5.36 1.39 -6.54
C ALA A 65 -4.74 0.08 -7.02
N ALA A 66 -5.60 -0.84 -7.46
CA ALA A 66 -5.22 -2.08 -8.09
C ALA A 66 -5.39 -1.94 -9.61
N PHE A 67 -4.47 -2.49 -10.38
CA PHE A 67 -4.62 -2.56 -11.82
C PHE A 67 -3.96 -3.82 -12.38
N ARG A 68 -4.49 -4.36 -13.48
CA ARG A 68 -3.94 -5.52 -14.16
C ARG A 68 -3.33 -5.09 -15.48
N LYS A 69 -2.06 -5.45 -15.71
CA LYS A 69 -1.43 -5.26 -17.02
C LYS A 69 -1.96 -6.30 -18.01
N LYS A 70 -1.91 -5.97 -19.31
CA LYS A 70 -2.30 -6.92 -20.35
C LYS A 70 -1.41 -8.17 -20.27
N ASN A 71 -2.02 -9.36 -20.35
CA ASN A 71 -1.38 -10.67 -20.27
C ASN A 71 -0.76 -11.03 -18.90
N GLU A 72 -1.08 -10.30 -17.84
CA GLU A 72 -0.66 -10.65 -16.48
C GLU A 72 -1.77 -11.37 -15.71
N ASN A 73 -1.35 -12.30 -14.85
CA ASN A 73 -2.26 -13.14 -14.07
C ASN A 73 -2.50 -12.61 -12.65
N GLN A 74 -1.88 -11.50 -12.30
CA GLN A 74 -1.99 -10.90 -10.97
C GLN A 74 -2.19 -9.39 -11.10
N ASP A 75 -2.86 -8.83 -10.10
CA ASP A 75 -3.06 -7.41 -9.99
C ASP A 75 -1.82 -6.77 -9.36
N PHE A 76 -1.48 -5.60 -9.89
CA PHE A 76 -0.39 -4.75 -9.45
C PHE A 76 -0.99 -3.70 -8.52
N LEU A 77 -0.23 -3.34 -7.49
CA LEU A 77 -0.62 -2.27 -6.58
C LEU A 77 0.10 -0.99 -6.99
N ILE A 78 -0.66 0.08 -7.25
CA ILE A 78 -0.10 1.43 -7.34
C ILE A 78 -0.43 2.18 -6.06
N MET A 79 0.58 2.79 -5.46
CA MET A 79 0.43 3.59 -4.25
C MET A 79 1.04 4.96 -4.43
N LEU A 80 0.39 5.95 -3.82
CA LEU A 80 0.88 7.31 -3.70
C LEU A 80 1.02 7.65 -2.21
N THR A 81 2.12 8.32 -1.88
CA THR A 81 2.36 8.83 -0.53
C THR A 81 2.04 10.33 -0.45
N SER A 82 1.86 10.87 0.76
CA SER A 82 1.69 12.30 1.00
C SER A 82 2.88 13.14 0.54
N CYS A 83 4.06 12.52 0.42
CA CYS A 83 5.24 13.11 -0.18
C CYS A 83 5.23 13.05 -1.71
N LEU A 84 4.11 12.68 -2.35
CA LEU A 84 3.99 12.49 -3.80
C LEU A 84 4.99 11.48 -4.39
N ASN A 85 5.50 10.55 -3.57
CA ASN A 85 6.23 9.41 -4.10
C ASN A 85 5.23 8.35 -4.56
N ILE A 86 5.37 7.92 -5.81
CA ILE A 86 4.59 6.86 -6.43
C ILE A 86 5.40 5.57 -6.47
N SER A 87 4.75 4.45 -6.21
CA SER A 87 5.37 3.12 -6.31
C SER A 87 4.40 2.12 -6.92
N ILE A 88 4.90 1.28 -7.82
CA ILE A 88 4.17 0.12 -8.34
C ILE A 88 4.79 -1.13 -7.73
N LEU A 89 3.97 -1.91 -7.04
CA LEU A 89 4.36 -3.13 -6.34
C LEU A 89 3.68 -4.36 -6.95
N VAL A 90 4.37 -5.49 -6.90
CA VAL A 90 3.83 -6.81 -7.22
C VAL A 90 4.05 -7.74 -6.03
N TYR A 91 3.07 -8.59 -5.75
CA TYR A 91 3.21 -9.60 -4.72
C TYR A 91 4.05 -10.77 -5.25
N SER A 92 5.09 -11.16 -4.50
CA SER A 92 5.91 -12.33 -4.80
C SER A 92 5.60 -13.45 -3.83
N SER A 93 5.06 -14.56 -4.35
CA SER A 93 4.71 -15.73 -3.53
C SER A 93 5.94 -16.44 -2.94
N SER A 94 7.11 -16.35 -3.59
CA SER A 94 8.33 -17.00 -3.12
C SER A 94 8.89 -16.36 -1.85
N GLU A 95 8.83 -15.03 -1.76
CA GLU A 95 9.33 -14.28 -0.60
C GLU A 95 8.22 -13.94 0.39
N ASN A 96 6.95 -14.12 -0.01
CA ASN A 96 5.78 -13.65 0.74
C ASN A 96 5.93 -12.16 1.09
N THR A 97 6.33 -11.36 0.10
CA THR A 97 6.55 -9.91 0.20
C THR A 97 6.08 -9.19 -1.05
N PHE A 98 5.86 -7.87 -0.93
CA PHE A 98 5.67 -7.01 -2.07
C PHE A 98 7.02 -6.54 -2.61
N VAL A 99 7.28 -6.82 -3.88
CA VAL A 99 8.46 -6.39 -4.61
C VAL A 99 8.14 -5.09 -5.35
N THR A 100 9.00 -4.11 -5.18
CA THR A 100 8.88 -2.82 -5.86
C THR A 100 9.37 -2.93 -7.30
N LEU A 101 8.48 -2.76 -8.26
CA LEU A 101 8.84 -2.77 -9.68
C LEU A 101 9.35 -1.42 -10.16
N CYS A 102 8.68 -0.35 -9.75
CA CYS A 102 9.14 1.00 -10.05
C CYS A 102 8.75 1.96 -8.93
N THR A 103 9.55 3.01 -8.81
CA THR A 103 9.30 4.13 -7.92
C THR A 103 9.54 5.43 -8.67
N GLY A 104 8.87 6.49 -8.25
CA GLY A 104 9.06 7.82 -8.81
C GLY A 104 8.58 8.90 -7.85
N CYS A 105 8.94 10.14 -8.15
CA CYS A 105 8.49 11.31 -7.41
C CYS A 105 7.66 12.18 -8.36
N LEU A 106 6.40 12.44 -7.99
CA LEU A 106 5.47 13.27 -8.74
C LEU A 106 5.43 14.72 -8.22
N LYS A 107 6.39 15.10 -7.36
CA LYS A 107 6.49 16.48 -6.85
C LYS A 107 6.76 17.42 -8.01
N ASP A 108 5.81 18.30 -8.26
CA ASP A 108 6.01 19.46 -9.11
C ASP A 108 6.65 20.59 -8.29
N ARG A 109 7.60 21.31 -8.89
CA ARG A 109 8.35 22.38 -8.24
C ARG A 109 7.51 23.65 -8.04
N LEU A 110 6.47 23.84 -8.86
CA LEU A 110 5.74 25.12 -8.96
C LEU A 110 4.28 25.05 -8.48
N ARG A 111 3.84 23.94 -7.89
CA ARG A 111 2.42 23.68 -7.65
C ARG A 111 1.98 24.05 -6.22
N ARG A 112 0.84 24.74 -6.12
CA ARG A 112 0.07 24.85 -4.86
C ARG A 112 -0.76 23.58 -4.70
N CYS A 113 -0.80 23.02 -3.49
CA CYS A 113 -1.67 21.88 -3.20
C CYS A 113 -3.13 22.35 -3.23
N ASP A 114 -3.99 21.60 -3.91
CA ASP A 114 -5.44 21.86 -3.90
C ASP A 114 -6.02 21.48 -2.53
N GLU A 115 -6.95 22.27 -1.97
CA GLU A 115 -7.50 22.08 -0.61
C GLU A 115 -8.37 20.82 -0.42
N GLY A 116 -8.39 19.91 -1.39
CA GLY A 116 -9.29 18.75 -1.44
C GLY A 116 -8.64 17.37 -1.52
N GLU A 117 -7.31 17.25 -1.49
CA GLU A 117 -6.66 15.93 -1.46
C GLU A 117 -6.37 15.48 -0.01
N PRO A 118 -6.82 14.27 0.40
CA PRO A 118 -6.72 13.78 1.78
C PRO A 118 -5.30 13.51 2.31
#